data_AF-A0A5S4F509-F1
#
_entry.id   AF-A0A5S4F509-F1
#
_cell.length_a   1.000
_cell.length_b   1.000
_cell.length_c   1.000
_cell.angle_alpha   90.00
_cell.angle_beta   90.00
_cell.angle_gamma   90.00
#
_symmetry.space_group_name_H-M   'P 1'
#
loop_
_entity.id
_entity.type
_entity.pdbx_description
1 polymer ?
#
loop_
_entity_poly.entity_id
_entity_poly.type
_entity_poly.pdbx_seq_one_letter_code
_entity_poly.pdbx_strand_id
1 'polypeptide(L)' 'MWIVRVPGSTITVDARRPLGQAAPELVGRTVTYQPHIDMFTADGRIVPWVASQSDLDADDWAVV' A
#
# COMPACT_ATOMS: atom_id res chain seq x y z
N MET A 1 14.00 8.19 2.10
CA MET A 1 12.57 7.88 2.28
C MET A 1 11.83 8.37 1.05
N TRP A 2 10.84 7.62 0.57
CA TRP A 2 9.99 8.02 -0.55
C TRP A 2 8.65 7.31 -0.45
N ILE A 3 7.63 7.88 -1.09
CA ILE A 3 6.30 7.28 -1.21
C ILE A 3 6.07 6.81 -2.64
N VAL A 4 5.25 5.78 -2.80
CA VAL A 4 4.84 5.27 -4.11
C VAL A 4 3.36 4.96 -4.12
N ARG A 5 2.69 5.33 -5.21
CA ARG A 5 1.32 4.88 -5.48
C ARG A 5 1.34 3.44 -5.97
N VAL A 6 0.82 2.53 -5.16
CA VAL A 6 0.54 1.16 -5.59
C VAL A 6 -0.77 1.18 -6.38
N PRO A 7 -0.77 0.82 -7.67
CA PRO A 7 -1.99 0.80 -8.46
C PRO A 7 -2.95 -0.27 -7.93
N GLY A 8 -4.24 0.04 -7.97
CA GLY A 8 -5.27 -0.96 -7.70
C GLY A 8 -5.26 -2.05 -8.76
N SER A 9 -5.73 -3.24 -8.40
CA SER A 9 -5.80 -4.38 -9.29
C SER A 9 -6.88 -5.36 -8.85
N THR A 10 -7.33 -6.20 -9.78
CA THR A 10 -8.10 -7.40 -9.42
C THR A 10 -7.14 -8.57 -9.31
N ILE A 11 -7.10 -9.21 -8.15
CA ILE A 11 -6.18 -10.31 -7.89
C ILE A 11 -6.92 -11.52 -7.34
N THR A 12 -6.42 -12.71 -7.64
CA THR A 12 -6.74 -13.91 -6.88
C THR A 12 -5.73 -14.04 -5.75
N VAL A 13 -6.21 -14.15 -4.50
CA VAL A 13 -5.34 -14.17 -3.33
C VAL A 13 -4.55 -15.50 -3.27
N ASP A 14 -3.22 -15.39 -3.35
CA ASP A 14 -2.27 -16.52 -3.22
C ASP A 14 -1.80 -16.65 -1.77
N ALA A 15 -1.82 -17.87 -1.23
CA ALA A 15 -1.45 -18.18 0.16
C ALA A 15 0.00 -17.82 0.53
N ARG A 16 0.91 -17.72 -0.45
CA ARG A 16 2.33 -17.38 -0.24
C ARG A 16 2.60 -15.88 -0.29
N ARG A 17 1.59 -15.06 -0.60
CA ARG A 17 1.70 -13.60 -0.64
C ARG A 17 1.25 -12.99 0.70
N PRO A 18 1.74 -11.79 1.06
CA PRO A 18 1.42 -11.17 2.35
C PRO A 18 -0.08 -11.12 2.66
N LEU A 19 -0.93 -10.77 1.68
CA LEU A 19 -2.37 -10.72 1.87
C LEU A 19 -2.98 -12.10 2.20
N GLY A 20 -2.51 -13.18 1.56
CA GLY A 20 -3.00 -14.53 1.83
C GLY A 20 -2.53 -15.09 3.18
N GLN A 21 -1.37 -14.62 3.66
CA GLN A 21 -0.90 -14.94 5.02
C GLN A 21 -1.66 -14.16 6.09
N ALA A 22 -2.01 -12.90 5.82
CA ALA A 22 -2.73 -12.02 6.74
C ALA A 22 -4.25 -12.31 6.80
N ALA A 23 -4.84 -12.79 5.70
CA ALA A 23 -6.27 -13.12 5.60
C ALA A 23 -6.47 -14.49 4.90
N PRO A 24 -6.17 -15.62 5.57
CA PRO A 24 -6.23 -16.96 4.99
C PRO A 24 -7.60 -17.34 4.39
N GLU A 25 -8.70 -16.80 4.94
CA GLU A 25 -10.08 -17.00 4.47
C GLU A 25 -10.36 -16.41 3.08
N LEU A 26 -9.48 -15.51 2.61
CA LEU A 26 -9.55 -14.93 1.27
C LEU A 26 -8.76 -15.73 0.23
N VAL A 27 -7.92 -16.70 0.63
CA VAL A 27 -7.11 -17.49 -0.31
C VAL A 27 -8.00 -18.16 -1.37
N GLY A 28 -7.61 -18.00 -2.63
CA GLY A 28 -8.35 -18.49 -3.79
C GLY A 28 -9.54 -17.60 -4.20
N ARG A 29 -9.93 -16.59 -3.40
CA ARG A 29 -10.95 -15.62 -3.80
C ARG A 29 -10.35 -14.56 -4.72
N THR A 30 -11.15 -14.12 -5.68
CA THR A 30 -10.87 -12.91 -6.46
C THR A 30 -11.38 -11.70 -5.70
N VAL A 31 -10.51 -10.72 -5.48
CA VAL A 31 -10.83 -9.48 -4.77
C VAL A 31 -10.41 -8.26 -5.59
N THR A 32 -11.15 -7.16 -5.42
CA THR A 32 -10.72 -5.85 -5.91
C THR A 32 -9.79 -5.24 -4.87
N TYR A 33 -8.50 -5.16 -5.17
CA TYR A 33 -7.49 -4.55 -4.33
C TYR A 33 -7.33 -3.08 -4.70
N GLN A 34 -7.71 -2.20 -3.77
CA GLN A 34 -7.79 -0.76 -4.04
C GLN A 34 -6.40 -0.10 -4.12
N PRO A 35 -6.25 0.96 -4.92
CA PRO A 35 -5.01 1.74 -4.93
C PRO A 35 -4.75 2.33 -3.55
N HIS A 36 -3.48 2.36 -3.15
CA HIS A 36 -3.01 2.92 -1.88
C HIS A 36 -1.59 3.45 -2.06
N ILE A 37 -1.04 4.02 -0.99
CA ILE A 37 0.32 4.55 -0.97
C ILE A 37 1.13 3.75 0.03
N ASP A 38 2.30 3.31 -0.39
CA ASP A 38 3.31 2.73 0.49
C ASP A 38 4.48 3.70 0.65
N MET A 39 5.17 3.61 1.77
CA MET A 39 6.38 4.34 2.07
C MET A 39 7.57 3.39 2.21
N PHE A 40 8.68 3.71 1.55
CA PHE A 40 9.98 3.14 1.88
C PHE A 40 10.65 3.98 2.98
N THR A 41 10.75 3.42 4.17
CA THR A 41 11.23 4.09 5.38
C THR A 41 12.76 4.28 5.37
N ALA A 42 13.27 5.13 6.25
CA ALA A 42 14.71 5.39 6.35
C ALA A 42 15.52 4.15 6.82
N ASP A 43 14.89 3.22 7.52
CA ASP A 43 15.47 1.95 7.98
C ASP A 43 15.26 0.78 6.99
N GLY A 44 14.82 1.07 5.76
CA GLY A 44 14.77 0.09 4.67
C GLY A 44 13.56 -0.84 4.68
N ARG A 45 12.43 -0.41 5.26
CA ARG A 45 11.17 -1.18 5.33
C ARG A 45 10.11 -0.56 4.44
N ILE A 46 9.10 -1.35 4.09
CA ILE A 46 7.89 -0.88 3.39
C ILE A 46 6.74 -0.89 4.39
N VAL A 47 6.04 0.24 4.51
CA VAL A 47 4.86 0.39 5.35
C VAL A 47 3.74 1.09 4.56
N PRO A 48 2.46 0.83 4.86
CA PRO A 48 1.38 1.67 4.37
C PRO A 48 1.62 3.11 4.81
N TRP A 49 1.57 4.04 3.87
CA TRP A 49 1.72 5.46 4.17
C TRP A 49 0.39 6.05 4.63
N VAL A 50 0.44 6.83 5.70
CA VAL A 50 -0.66 7.65 6.18
C VAL A 50 -0.13 9.07 6.32
N ALA A 51 -0.87 10.04 5.79
CA ALA A 51 -0.49 11.44 5.90
C ALA A 51 -0.37 11.85 7.38
N SER A 52 0.77 12.43 7.74
CA SER A 52 0.91 13.14 9.02
C SER A 52 0.18 14.49 8.98
N GLN A 53 0.01 15.13 10.13
CA GLN A 53 -0.56 16.49 10.16
C GLN A 53 0.30 17.47 9.36
N SER A 54 1.63 17.38 9.47
CA SER A 54 2.54 18.24 8.70
C SER A 54 2.50 17.95 7.19
N ASP A 55 2.24 16.71 6.79
CA ASP A 55 2.03 16.37 5.37
C ASP A 55 0.77 17.05 4.82
N LEU A 56 -0.31 17.14 5.62
CA LEU A 56 -1.56 17.78 5.23
C LEU A 56 -1.46 19.32 5.18
N ASP A 57 -0.62 19.91 6.02
CA ASP A 57 -0.38 21.36 6.08
C ASP A 57 0.67 21.84 5.06
N ALA A 58 1.27 20.93 4.29
CA ALA A 58 2.29 21.27 3.30
C ALA A 58 1.68 21.74 1.97
N ASP A 59 2.28 22.78 1.36
CA ASP A 59 1.83 23.38 0.10
C ASP A 59 2.68 22.98 -1.12
N ASP A 60 3.69 22.12 -0.93
CA ASP A 60 4.66 21.74 -1.96
C ASP A 60 4.31 20.43 -2.69
N TRP A 61 3.10 19.91 -2.49
CA TRP A 61 2.60 18.73 -3.21
C TRP A 61 2.47 19.00 -4.71
N ALA A 62 3.09 18.14 -5.51
CA ALA A 62 2.95 18.16 -6.97
C ALA A 62 2.59 16.77 -7.50
N VAL A 63 1.70 16.72 -8.49
CA VAL A 63 1.49 15.52 -9.31
C VAL A 63 2.52 15.56 -10.43
N VAL A 64 3.44 14.58 -10.42
CA VAL A 64 4.55 14.43 -11.40
C VAL A 64 4.37 13.19 -12.26
#